data_AF-A0A1Q7KZ29-F1
#
_entry.id   AF-A0A1Q7KZ29-F1
#
_cell.length_a   1.000
_cell.length_b   1.000
_cell.length_c   1.000
_cell.angle_alpha   90.00
_cell.angle_beta   90.00
_cell.angle_gamma   90.00
#
_symmetry.space_group_name_H-M   'P 1'
#
loop_
_entity.id
_entity.type
_entity.pdbx_description
1 polymer ?
#
loop_
_entity_poly.entity_id
_entity_poly.type
_entity_poly.pdbx_seq_one_letter_code
_entity_poly.pdbx_strand_id
1 'polypeptide(L)' 'MVYISNTRTRAVKTYIVGQDGTYRFPALSPNIDYEVYAQYNGRKSDTKTVSQFDNRQQVNINLRIDTK' A
#
# COMPACT_ATOMS: atom_id res chain seq x y z
N MET A 1 -7.61 -7.18 -1.62
CA MET A 1 -7.28 -6.37 -0.42
C MET A 1 -5.95 -5.68 -0.64
N VAL A 2 -5.75 -4.49 -0.09
CA VAL A 2 -4.45 -3.81 -0.08
C VAL A 2 -4.00 -3.64 1.36
N TYR A 3 -2.72 -3.87 1.60
CA TYR A 3 -2.10 -3.80 2.91
C TYR A 3 -1.04 -2.72 2.89
N ILE A 4 -0.98 -1.94 3.96
CA ILE A 4 0.11 -1.01 4.21
C ILE A 4 0.69 -1.26 5.60
N SER A 5 2.00 -1.46 5.66
CA SER A 5 2.75 -1.71 6.88
C SER A 5 3.59 -0.50 7.24
N ASN A 6 3.49 -0.08 8.49
CA ASN A 6 4.39 0.90 9.07
C ASN A 6 5.71 0.21 9.43
N THR A 7 6.83 0.61 8.82
CA THR A 7 8.13 -0.04 9.06
C THR A 7 8.67 0.18 10.48
N ARG A 8 8.29 1.27 11.13
CA ARG A 8 8.72 1.64 12.50
C ARG A 8 7.96 0.88 13.59
N THR A 9 6.64 0.77 13.45
CA THR A 9 5.76 0.16 14.47
C THR A 9 5.30 -1.25 14.14
N ARG A 10 5.51 -1.69 12.89
CA ARG A 10 4.95 -2.94 12.32
C ARG A 10 3.42 -3.02 12.33
N ALA A 11 2.73 -1.92 12.64
CA ALA A 11 1.28 -1.84 12.49
C ALA A 11 0.88 -1.99 11.03
N VAL A 12 -0.06 -2.89 10.76
CA VAL A 12 -0.61 -3.15 9.43
C VAL A 12 -2.02 -2.58 9.35
N LYS A 13 -2.29 -1.81 8.30
CA LYS A 13 -3.64 -1.39 7.94
C LYS A 13 -4.04 -2.09 6.64
N THR A 14 -5.31 -2.47 6.55
CA THR A 14 -5.87 -3.14 5.37
C THR A 14 -7.01 -2.31 4.79
N TYR A 15 -7.09 -2.30 3.47
CA TYR A 15 -8.16 -1.67 2.70
C TYR A 15 -8.81 -2.71 1.79
N ILE A 16 -10.15 -2.70 1.77
CA ILE A 16 -10.95 -3.55 0.89
C ILE A 16 -11.21 -2.74 -0.39
N VAL A 17 -10.67 -3.23 -1.50
CA VAL A 17 -10.73 -2.57 -2.81
C VAL A 17 -12.09 -2.83 -3.45
N GLY A 18 -12.69 -1.79 -4.03
CA GLY A 18 -13.95 -1.87 -4.78
C GLY A 18 -13.77 -2.39 -6.21
N GLN A 19 -14.85 -2.39 -6.99
CA GLN A 19 -14.87 -2.88 -8.37
C GLN A 19 -13.97 -2.07 -9.33
N ASP A 20 -13.70 -0.81 -9.00
CA ASP A 20 -12.86 0.11 -9.75
C ASP A 20 -11.36 -0.09 -9.49
N GLY A 21 -10.99 -0.98 -8.56
CA GLY A 21 -9.59 -1.25 -8.23
C GLY A 21 -8.93 -0.16 -7.38
N THR A 22 -9.66 0.88 -6.96
CA THR A 22 -9.07 2.01 -6.25
C THR A 22 -8.96 1.78 -4.74
N TYR A 23 -7.94 2.37 -4.15
CA TYR A 23 -7.70 2.31 -2.71
C TYR A 23 -7.06 3.60 -2.22
N ARG A 24 -7.26 3.92 -0.93
CA ARG A 24 -6.64 5.07 -0.30
C ARG A 24 -6.38 4.82 1.18
N PHE A 25 -5.18 5.19 1.61
CA PHE A 25 -4.82 5.26 3.03
C PHE A 25 -4.65 6.72 3.45
N PRO A 26 -5.68 7.34 4.06
CA PRO A 26 -5.57 8.71 4.54
C PRO A 26 -4.75 8.78 5.83
N ALA A 27 -4.28 9.99 6.17
CA ALA A 27 -3.61 10.30 7.43
C ALA A 27 -2.41 9.39 7.75
N LEU A 28 -1.59 9.09 6.74
CA LEU A 28 -0.27 8.49 6.94
C LEU A 28 0.70 9.57 7.43
N SER A 29 1.62 9.17 8.30
CA SER A 29 2.64 10.07 8.83
C SER A 29 3.74 10.25 7.78
N PRO A 30 4.08 11.48 7.35
CA PRO A 30 5.05 11.69 6.27
C PRO A 30 6.49 11.33 6.67
N ASN A 31 6.78 11.20 7.96
CA ASN A 31 8.10 10.87 8.50
C ASN A 31 8.31 9.36 8.74
N ILE A 32 7.60 8.51 8.00
CA ILE A 32 7.66 7.05 8.15
C ILE A 32 7.74 6.41 6.77
N ASP A 33 8.65 5.45 6.61
CA ASP A 33 8.63 4.57 5.45
C ASP A 33 7.50 3.54 5.61
N TYR A 34 6.70 3.38 4.57
CA TYR A 34 5.64 2.38 4.51
C TYR A 34 5.89 1.36 3.41
N GLU A 35 5.53 0.12 3.68
CA GLU A 35 5.50 -0.94 2.67
C GLU A 35 4.05 -1.21 2.29
N VAL A 36 3.73 -1.22 1.01
CA VAL A 36 2.38 -1.46 0.49
C VAL A 36 2.37 -2.60 -0.52
N TYR A 37 1.36 -3.46 -0.43
CA TYR A 37 1.15 -4.55 -1.38
C TYR A 37 -0.33 -4.91 -1.49
N ALA A 38 -0.72 -5.51 -2.61
CA ALA A 38 -2.06 -6.02 -2.83
C ALA A 38 -2.07 -7.55 -2.71
N GLN A 39 -3.18 -8.09 -2.22
CA GLN A 39 -3.45 -9.53 -2.21
C GLN A 39 -4.83 -9.81 -2.79
N TYR A 40 -4.92 -10.82 -3.64
CA TYR A 40 -6.16 -11.27 -4.26
C TYR A 40 -6.08 -12.78 -4.51
N ASN A 41 -7.10 -13.52 -4.06
CA ASN A 41 -7.22 -14.98 -4.23
C ASN A 41 -5.93 -15.75 -3.89
N GLY A 42 -5.33 -15.46 -2.73
CA GLY A 42 -4.11 -16.11 -2.26
C GLY A 42 -2.81 -15.63 -2.95
N ARG A 43 -2.89 -14.78 -3.97
CA ARG A 43 -1.73 -14.21 -4.68
C ARG A 43 -1.43 -12.80 -4.18
N LYS A 44 -0.15 -12.44 -4.18
CA LYS A 44 0.36 -11.16 -3.70
C LYS A 44 1.04 -10.40 -4.84
N SER A 45 0.90 -9.08 -4.86
CA SER A 45 1.75 -8.22 -5.70
C SER A 45 3.17 -8.11 -5.14
N ASP A 46 4.05 -7.49 -5.91
CA ASP A 46 5.27 -6.93 -5.35
C ASP A 46 4.96 -5.98 -4.19
N THR A 47 5.86 -5.93 -3.21
CA THR A 47 5.86 -4.91 -2.18
C THR A 47 6.48 -3.64 -2.74
N LYS A 48 5.80 -2.50 -2.61
CA LYS A 48 6.29 -1.17 -2.96
C LYS A 48 6.59 -0.40 -1.67
N THR A 49 7.59 0.47 -1.71
CA THR A 49 7.93 1.34 -0.57
C THR A 49 7.49 2.77 -0.84
N VAL A 50 6.76 3.36 0.10
CA VAL A 50 6.53 4.79 0.20
C VAL A 50 7.56 5.33 1.17
N SER A 51 8.52 6.12 0.69
CA SER A 51 9.59 6.61 1.56
C SER A 51 9.20 7.91 2.26
N GLN A 52 9.67 8.09 3.48
CA GLN A 52 9.58 9.36 4.22
C GLN A 52 10.32 10.52 3.54
N PHE A 53 11.24 10.23 2.62
CA PHE A 53 11.94 11.23 1.82
C PHE A 53 11.17 11.64 0.57
N ASP A 54 10.03 11.00 0.28
CA ASP A 54 9.12 11.40 -0.78
C ASP A 54 8.31 12.63 -0.36
N ASN A 55 8.51 13.75 -1.07
CA ASN A 55 7.90 15.04 -0.74
C ASN A 55 6.53 15.25 -1.40
N ARG A 56 6.01 14.26 -2.13
CA ARG A 56 4.69 14.35 -2.77
C ARG A 56 3.58 14.31 -1.73
N GLN A 57 2.65 15.27 -1.81
CA GLN A 57 1.44 15.28 -0.95
C GLN A 57 0.52 14.09 -1.20
N GLN A 58 0.55 13.53 -2.42
CA GLN A 58 -0.19 12.34 -2.79
C GLN A 58 0.72 11.40 -3.59
N VAL A 59 0.88 10.18 -3.08
CA VAL A 59 1.67 9.13 -3.72
C VAL A 59 0.71 8.13 -4.36
N ASN A 60 0.75 8.04 -5.68
CA ASN A 60 -0.04 7.06 -6.44
C ASN A 60 0.86 5.87 -6.79
N ILE A 61 0.46 4.67 -6.36
CA ILE A 61 1.19 3.42 -6.61
C ILE A 61 0.27 2.46 -7.34
N ASN A 62 0.75 1.92 -8.46
CA ASN A 62 0.08 0.83 -9.14
C ASN A 62 0.59 -0.50 -8.59
N LEU A 63 -0.34 -1.31 -8.07
CA LEU A 63 -0.07 -2.66 -7.57
C LEU A 63 -0.66 -3.66 -8.55
N ARG A 64 0.21 -4.41 -9.22
CA ARG A 64 -0.17 -5.46 -10.16
C ARG A 64 -0.05 -6.82 -9.47
N ILE A 65 -1.09 -7.64 -9.58
CA ILE A 65 -1.07 -9.04 -9.15
C ILE A 65 -1.13 -9.88 -10.40
N ASP A 66 -0.12 -10.71 -10.64
CA ASP A 66 -0.15 -11.63 -11.77
C ASP A 66 -0.99 -12.86 -11.39
N THR A 67 -2.13 -13.01 -12.06
CA THR A 67 -3.13 -14.06 -11.79
C THR A 67 -3.05 -15.25 -12.75
N LYS A 68 -1.99 -15.34 -13.58
CA LYS A 68 -1.77 -16.46 -14.51
C LYS A 68 -1.56 -17.79 -13.81
#